data_AF-A0A835MQF3-F1
#
_entry.id   AF-A0A835MQF3-F1
#
_cell.length_a   1.000
_cell.length_b   1.000
_cell.length_c   1.000
_cell.angle_alpha   90.00
_cell.angle_beta   90.00
_cell.angle_gamma   90.00
#
_symmetry.space_group_name_H-M   'P 1'
#
loop_
_entity.id
_entity.type
_entity.pdbx_description
1 polymer ?
#
loop_
_entity_poly.entity_id
_entity_poly.type
_entity_poly.pdbx_seq_one_letter_code
_entity_poly.pdbx_strand_id
1 'polypeptide(L)'
;MSKERPPEPLDFFIWTVEDVGLWLEEINLGGYRQIFKDNGVNGEYLEGMSMFTTEQILRFIRRCHMKWGDFITLCKELRRIKGSPSVSKHSCVECRHTHTFHTRMQKFAAVS
;
A
#
# COMPACT_ATOMS: atom_id res chain seq x y z
N MET A 1 -19.38 -33.11 -1.37
CA MET A 1 -19.19 -31.85 -2.11
C MET A 1 -18.63 -30.83 -1.14
N SER A 2 -17.30 -30.79 -1.04
CA SER A 2 -16.58 -29.86 -0.18
C SER A 2 -16.88 -28.44 -0.68
N LYS A 3 -17.57 -27.64 0.13
CA LYS A 3 -17.74 -26.22 -0.13
C LYS A 3 -16.35 -25.61 -0.10
N GLU A 4 -15.82 -25.27 -1.28
CA GLU A 4 -14.60 -24.48 -1.42
C GLU A 4 -14.81 -23.21 -0.60
N ARG A 5 -14.15 -23.14 0.56
CA ARG A 5 -14.02 -21.89 1.28
C ARG A 5 -13.34 -20.91 0.32
N PRO A 6 -13.83 -19.67 0.18
CA PRO A 6 -13.01 -18.63 -0.43
C PRO A 6 -11.65 -18.65 0.26
N PRO A 7 -10.52 -18.59 -0.47
CA PRO A 7 -9.22 -18.47 0.16
C PRO A 7 -9.32 -17.32 1.17
N GLU A 8 -8.90 -17.55 2.41
CA GLU A 8 -8.82 -16.49 3.41
C GLU A 8 -8.12 -15.29 2.77
N PRO A 9 -8.56 -14.04 3.03
CA PRO A 9 -8.00 -12.87 2.37
C PRO A 9 -6.49 -12.92 2.54
N LEU A 10 -5.82 -13.25 1.43
CA LEU A 10 -4.39 -13.49 1.35
C LEU A 10 -3.73 -12.26 1.97
N ASP A 11 -3.01 -12.47 3.06
CA ASP A 11 -2.28 -11.40 3.73
C ASP A 11 -1.47 -10.64 2.68
N PHE A 12 -1.49 -9.31 2.72
CA PHE A 12 -0.76 -8.51 1.74
C PHE A 12 0.69 -8.96 1.65
N PHE A 13 1.27 -9.41 2.77
CA PHE A 13 2.61 -9.96 2.86
C PHE A 13 2.96 -11.03 1.80
N ILE A 14 2.01 -11.90 1.41
CA ILE A 14 2.28 -12.99 0.47
C ILE A 14 2.13 -12.61 -1.00
N TRP A 15 1.73 -11.37 -1.29
CA TRP A 15 1.58 -10.91 -2.67
C TRP A 15 2.94 -10.82 -3.37
N THR A 16 3.01 -11.46 -4.53
CA THR A 16 4.15 -11.33 -5.44
C THR A 16 4.15 -9.97 -6.13
N VAL A 17 5.23 -9.64 -6.84
CA VAL A 17 5.28 -8.41 -7.66
C VAL A 17 4.23 -8.43 -8.78
N GLU A 18 3.87 -9.63 -9.27
CA GLU A 18 2.79 -9.82 -10.23
C GLU A 18 1.42 -9.52 -9.63
N ASP A 19 1.13 -10.01 -8.42
CA ASP A 19 -0.15 -9.78 -7.72
C ASP A 19 -0.34 -8.28 -7.41
N VAL A 20 0.72 -7.61 -6.96
CA VAL A 20 0.73 -6.15 -6.78
C VAL A 20 0.42 -5.44 -8.10
N GLY A 21 1.01 -5.90 -9.20
CA GLY A 21 0.76 -5.35 -10.52
C GLY A 21 -0.70 -5.46 -10.97
N LEU A 22 -1.35 -6.60 -10.73
CA LEU A 22 -2.77 -6.80 -11.03
C LEU A 22 -3.65 -5.91 -10.15
N TRP A 23 -3.36 -5.84 -8.86
CA TRP A 23 -4.09 -4.96 -7.95
C TRP A 23 -3.99 -3.49 -8.34
N LEU A 24 -2.82 -3.03 -8.82
CA LEU A 24 -2.68 -1.67 -9.36
C LEU A 24 -3.62 -1.40 -10.53
N GLU A 25 -3.85 -2.37 -11.42
CA GLU A 25 -4.82 -2.23 -12.51
C GLU A 25 -6.25 -2.05 -11.97
N GLU A 26 -6.64 -2.81 -10.95
CA GLU A 26 -7.96 -2.72 -10.31
C GLU A 26 -8.23 -1.36 -9.67
N ILE A 27 -7.21 -0.72 -9.09
CA ILE A 27 -7.34 0.58 -8.42
C ILE A 27 -7.04 1.77 -9.34
N ASN A 28 -7.04 1.57 -10.66
CA ASN A 28 -6.72 2.58 -11.69
C ASN A 28 -5.30 3.15 -11.61
N LEU A 29 -4.36 2.42 -11.02
CA LEU A 29 -2.91 2.73 -10.99
C LEU A 29 -2.11 1.80 -11.91
N GLY A 30 -2.76 1.08 -12.84
CA GLY A 30 -2.13 0.09 -13.72
C GLY A 30 -0.98 0.63 -14.57
N GLY A 31 -0.96 1.93 -14.86
CA GLY A 31 0.17 2.59 -15.55
C GLY A 31 1.51 2.49 -14.79
N TYR A 32 1.47 2.22 -13.48
CA TYR A 32 2.66 2.01 -12.65
C TYR A 32 3.07 0.54 -12.52
N ARG A 33 2.32 -0.41 -13.11
CA ARG A 33 2.57 -1.85 -12.97
C ARG A 33 4.01 -2.24 -13.30
N GLN A 34 4.50 -1.82 -14.47
CA GLN A 34 5.87 -2.15 -14.88
C GLN A 34 6.91 -1.52 -13.94
N ILE A 35 6.68 -0.27 -13.51
CA ILE A 35 7.58 0.44 -12.61
C ILE A 35 7.65 -0.24 -11.24
N PHE A 36 6.51 -0.70 -10.69
CA PHE A 36 6.48 -1.43 -9.42
C PHE A 36 7.19 -2.78 -9.54
N LYS A 37 6.99 -3.47 -10.68
CA LYS A 37 7.69 -4.71 -11.00
C LYS A 37 9.21 -4.52 -11.06
N ASP A 38 9.67 -3.53 -11.82
CA ASP A 38 11.11 -3.22 -11.98
C ASP A 38 11.77 -2.80 -10.66
N ASN A 39 10.98 -2.20 -9.75
CA ASN A 39 11.44 -1.82 -8.42
C ASN A 39 11.30 -2.91 -7.36
N GLY A 40 10.77 -4.09 -7.72
CA GLY A 40 10.60 -5.22 -6.80
C GLY A 40 9.56 -4.96 -5.70
N VAL A 41 8.55 -4.13 -5.98
CA VAL A 41 7.51 -3.79 -5.00
C VAL A 41 6.55 -4.97 -4.87
N ASN A 42 6.74 -5.78 -3.83
CA ASN A 42 5.90 -6.90 -3.47
C ASN A 42 4.97 -6.55 -2.30
N GLY A 43 4.20 -7.54 -1.86
CA GLY A 43 3.32 -7.48 -0.72
C GLY A 43 3.93 -6.95 0.58
N GLU A 44 5.06 -7.54 0.99
CA GLU A 44 5.84 -7.13 2.15
C GLU A 44 6.29 -5.66 2.05
N TYR A 45 6.73 -5.21 0.87
CA TYR A 45 7.11 -3.82 0.65
C TYR A 45 5.91 -2.89 0.87
N LEU A 46 4.74 -3.24 0.30
CA LEU A 46 3.52 -2.45 0.46
C LEU A 46 3.04 -2.39 1.91
N GLU A 47 3.16 -3.51 2.64
CA GLU A 47 2.85 -3.56 4.06
C GLU A 47 3.72 -2.60 4.87
N GLY A 48 5.03 -2.59 4.59
CA GLY A 48 6.00 -1.70 5.22
C GLY A 48 5.82 -0.21 4.90
N MET A 49 5.07 0.15 3.85
CA MET A 49 4.85 1.55 3.48
C MET A 49 4.13 2.36 4.55
N SER A 50 3.32 1.73 5.43
CA SER A 50 2.67 2.44 6.56
C SER A 50 3.69 2.98 7.57
N MET A 51 4.90 2.43 7.60
CA MET A 51 5.99 2.79 8.50
C MET A 51 7.05 3.68 7.85
N PHE A 52 6.89 4.05 6.57
CA PHE A 52 7.88 4.86 5.88
C PHE A 52 8.05 6.25 6.53
N THR A 53 9.30 6.67 6.66
CA THR A 53 9.65 8.04 6.95
C THR A 53 9.37 8.94 5.75
N THR A 54 9.33 10.26 5.95
CA THR A 54 9.15 11.22 4.85
C THR A 54 10.19 11.03 3.75
N GLU A 55 11.44 10.74 4.10
CA GLU A 55 12.50 10.51 3.12
C GLU A 55 12.28 9.23 2.32
N GLN A 56 11.81 8.16 2.96
CA GLN A 56 11.48 6.91 2.29
C GLN A 56 10.31 7.09 1.33
N ILE A 57 9.28 7.84 1.72
CA ILE A 57 8.17 8.24 0.85
C ILE A 57 8.69 9.01 -0.37
N LEU A 58 9.52 10.03 -0.16
CA LEU A 58 10.05 10.84 -1.26
C LEU A 58 10.95 10.05 -2.19
N ARG A 59 11.81 9.17 -1.63
CA ARG A 59 12.65 8.28 -2.41
C ARG A 59 11.81 7.34 -3.25
N PHE A 60 10.73 6.79 -2.69
CA PHE A 60 9.80 5.92 -3.41
C PHE A 60 9.09 6.65 -4.55
N ILE A 61 8.49 7.82 -4.27
CA ILE A 61 7.76 8.62 -5.26
C ILE A 61 8.67 8.99 -6.43
N ARG A 62 9.91 9.41 -6.15
CA ARG A 62 10.91 9.72 -7.19
C ARG A 62 11.32 8.48 -7.99
N ARG A 63 11.60 7.36 -7.30
CA ARG A 63 12.02 6.11 -7.92
C ARG A 63 10.92 5.49 -8.81
N CYS A 64 9.67 5.66 -8.41
CA CYS A 64 8.52 5.16 -9.15
C CYS A 64 7.94 6.18 -10.14
N HIS A 65 8.54 7.38 -10.26
CA HIS A 65 7.99 8.49 -11.03
C HIS A 65 6.50 8.75 -10.76
N MET A 66 6.07 8.50 -9.52
CA MET A 66 4.66 8.49 -9.16
C MET A 66 4.18 9.91 -8.85
N LYS A 67 2.99 10.27 -9.34
CA LYS A 67 2.39 11.56 -8.96
C LYS A 67 1.97 11.52 -7.50
N TRP A 68 2.08 12.66 -6.81
CA TRP A 68 1.66 12.77 -5.41
C TRP A 68 0.19 12.36 -5.20
N GLY A 69 -0.71 12.75 -6.12
CA GLY A 69 -2.12 12.35 -6.09
C GLY A 69 -2.32 10.83 -6.18
N ASP A 70 -1.57 10.16 -7.05
CA ASP A 70 -1.64 8.71 -7.23
C ASP A 70 -1.07 7.98 -6.02
N PHE A 71 -0.01 8.51 -5.40
CA PHE A 71 0.52 8.00 -4.14
C PHE A 71 -0.48 8.13 -2.98
N ILE A 72 -1.26 9.22 -2.93
CA ILE A 72 -2.37 9.36 -1.97
C ILE A 72 -3.42 8.27 -2.21
N THR A 73 -3.80 8.02 -3.46
CA THR A 73 -4.75 6.96 -3.84
C THR A 73 -4.25 5.59 -3.40
N LEU A 74 -2.99 5.26 -3.70
CA LEU A 74 -2.33 4.03 -3.25
C LEU A 74 -2.44 3.85 -1.73
N CYS A 75 -2.10 4.88 -0.95
CA CYS A 75 -2.18 4.84 0.51
C CYS A 75 -3.62 4.68 1.04
N LYS A 76 -4.62 5.19 0.33
CA LYS A 76 -6.04 5.02 0.72
C LYS A 76 -6.49 3.58 0.51
N GLU A 77 -6.14 2.97 -0.63
CA GLU A 77 -6.52 1.58 -0.92
C GLU A 77 -5.80 0.58 0.01
N LEU A 78 -4.54 0.82 0.35
CA LEU A 78 -3.83 0.00 1.35
C LEU A 78 -4.53 0.02 2.72
N ARG A 79 -5.01 1.19 3.16
CA ARG A 79 -5.78 1.30 4.40
C ARG A 79 -7.13 0.59 4.31
N ARG A 80 -7.79 0.62 3.15
CA ARG A 80 -9.07 -0.07 2.92
C ARG A 80 -8.93 -1.56 3.13
N ILE A 81 -7.83 -2.15 2.66
CA ILE A 81 -7.64 -3.59 2.75
C ILE A 81 -7.15 -4.01 4.14
N LYS A 82 -6.22 -3.24 4.73
CA LYS A 82 -5.80 -3.42 6.15
C LYS A 82 -6.96 -3.25 7.15
N GLY A 83 -8.01 -2.50 6.81
CA GLY A 83 -9.18 -2.25 7.65
C GLY A 83 -10.34 -3.23 7.49
N SER A 84 -10.19 -4.31 6.69
CA SER A 84 -11.23 -5.35 6.61
C SER A 84 -11.25 -6.17 7.91
N PRO A 85 -12.41 -6.35 8.59
CA PRO A 85 -12.48 -7.05 9.88
C PRO A 85 -12.10 -8.55 9.84
N SER A 86 -11.76 -9.07 8.66
CA SER A 86 -11.33 -10.44 8.42
C SER A 86 -9.84 -10.70 8.65
N VAL A 87 -9.00 -9.66 8.82
CA VAL A 87 -7.55 -9.83 8.99
C VAL A 87 -7.11 -9.48 10.41
N SER A 88 -6.83 -10.53 11.18
CA SER A 88 -5.92 -10.64 12.32
C SER A 88 -5.79 -9.49 13.32
N LYS A 89 -6.27 -9.77 14.55
CA LYS A 89 -6.10 -8.99 15.79
C LYS A 89 -4.65 -8.93 16.32
N HIS A 90 -3.63 -8.98 15.48
CA HIS A 90 -2.24 -8.79 15.92
C HIS A 90 -1.80 -7.35 15.64
N SER A 91 -1.57 -6.61 16.74
CA SER A 91 -1.07 -5.24 16.81
C SER A 91 -2.10 -4.11 16.68
N CYS A 92 -2.92 -3.97 17.72
CA CYS A 92 -3.52 -2.69 18.09
C CYS A 92 -2.43 -1.69 18.56
N VAL A 93 -1.55 -1.28 17.62
CA VAL A 93 -0.59 -0.17 17.73
C VAL A 93 -0.62 0.68 16.44
N GLU A 94 -1.17 0.17 15.33
CA GLU A 94 -1.23 0.86 14.02
C GLU A 94 -2.23 2.04 13.95
N CYS A 95 -3.23 2.13 14.84
CA CYS A 95 -4.20 3.25 14.82
C CYS A 95 -3.59 4.64 15.10
N ARG A 96 -2.44 4.75 15.78
CA ARG A 96 -1.74 6.05 15.94
C ARG A 96 -0.87 6.42 14.74
N HIS A 97 -0.45 5.42 13.96
CA HIS A 97 0.51 5.60 12.87
C HIS A 97 -0.16 6.13 11.60
N THR A 98 -1.39 5.71 11.30
CA THR A 98 -2.17 6.23 10.16
C THR A 98 -2.53 7.71 10.30
N HIS A 99 -2.88 8.16 11.51
CA HIS A 99 -3.13 9.59 11.78
C HIS A 99 -1.84 10.41 11.66
N THR A 100 -0.72 9.88 12.15
CA THR A 100 0.60 10.53 12.03
C THR A 100 1.08 10.60 10.58
N PHE A 101 0.86 9.54 9.79
CA PHE A 101 1.16 9.50 8.35
C PHE A 101 0.32 10.53 7.58
N HIS A 102 -0.99 10.59 7.83
CA HIS A 102 -1.87 11.56 7.18
C HIS A 102 -1.52 13.01 7.57
N THR A 103 -1.25 13.28 8.85
CA THR A 103 -0.85 14.63 9.29
C THR A 103 0.55 15.02 8.76
N ARG A 104 1.50 14.09 8.66
CA ARG A 104 2.82 14.33 8.03
C ARG A 104 2.68 14.62 6.53
N MET A 105 1.83 13.86 5.84
CA MET A 105 1.51 14.04 4.42
C MET A 105 0.85 15.40 4.13
N GLN A 106 -0.12 15.82 4.96
CA GLN A 106 -0.81 17.11 4.80
C GLN A 106 0.13 18.31 5.04
N LYS A 107 1.01 18.23 6.04
CA LYS A 107 2.01 19.27 6.29
C LYS A 107 3.03 19.39 5.15
N PHE A 108 3.37 18.27 4.50
CA PHE A 108 4.33 18.25 3.40
C PHE A 108 3.75 18.81 2.09
N ALA A 109 2.51 18.46 1.75
CA ALA A 109 1.81 19.03 0.59
C ALA A 109 1.62 20.55 0.68
N ALA A 110 1.70 21.13 1.89
CA ALA A 110 1.60 22.57 2.11
C ALA A 110 2.93 23.33 1.93
N VAL A 111 4.07 22.62 1.80
CA VAL A 111 5.43 23.21 1.68
C VAL A 111 6.16 22.81 0.39
N SER A 112 5.47 22.12 -0.52
CA SER A 112 5.98 21.71 -1.84
C SER A 112 5.22 22.45 -2.93
#